data_AF-A0Z365-F1
#
_entry.id   AF-A0Z365-F1
#
_cell.length_a   1.000
_cell.length_b   1.000
_cell.length_c   1.000
_cell.angle_alpha   90.00
_cell.angle_beta   90.00
_cell.angle_gamma   90.00
#
_symmetry.space_group_name_H-M   'P 1'
#
loop_
_entity.id
_entity.type
_entity.pdbx_description
1 polymer ?
#
loop_
_entity_poly.entity_id
_entity_poly.type
_entity_poly.pdbx_seq_one_letter_code
_entity_poly.pdbx_strand_id
1 'polypeptide(L)'
;MPQTINTNVASLNAQRNLNSSQSDANTALQRLSSGLRINSAKDDAAGLAISNRLTSQINGINQAIRNAGDGISVAQIAEGALAETGDILQRLRELAVQSANSSNSGADRAALQVEVAQLQEEMNRIANTTSFGDKKLLNGSFSSETFQVGAQVGETITFSISSARATDLGQAFDVTNMLDNLQNAGRGATAAAANAITAQNLIFSVGTETTTVAVAADSSAKQIASDISSNVSGLTATASTSATIQFANDDTQGSATFAVTIQGQTLAVDMTQATLSATTGAAKAAALKTAIDSNAALSGSLTVSIADDTITLVDADGDNITIVGDTGNTATATDMTIDSGGTGSVVVDNQAANLAAVAVGAITLTAASNTTVAVYSDTDTTVSGSSSVAAQDTGTVAAGTSRISDVDISTVTGANTALGLIDAALTTLNTQRATLGAVQNRFDSVISNLSNVSENSSAARSRIQDADFAQETANLARAQILQQAGISVLAQANAQPQNVLALLQ
;
A
#
# COMPACT_ATOMS: atom_id res chain seq x y z
N MET A 1 -45.78 -16.98 -87.48
CA MET A 1 -44.91 -17.81 -86.60
C MET A 1 -45.16 -19.27 -86.98
N PRO A 2 -44.13 -20.10 -87.17
CA PRO A 2 -44.35 -21.52 -87.45
C PRO A 2 -45.11 -22.16 -86.28
N GLN A 3 -46.27 -22.75 -86.55
CA GLN A 3 -47.05 -23.49 -85.55
C GLN A 3 -46.45 -24.88 -85.38
N THR A 4 -45.42 -24.99 -84.54
CA THR A 4 -44.82 -26.28 -84.16
C THR A 4 -45.67 -26.94 -83.07
N ILE A 5 -46.29 -28.08 -83.38
CA ILE A 5 -47.26 -28.76 -82.50
C ILE A 5 -46.59 -29.57 -81.39
N ASN A 6 -45.42 -30.17 -81.66
CA ASN A 6 -44.73 -31.07 -80.72
C ASN A 6 -43.96 -30.35 -79.60
N THR A 7 -43.68 -29.05 -79.73
CA THR A 7 -42.97 -28.29 -78.70
C THR A 7 -43.70 -26.98 -78.43
N ASN A 8 -44.38 -26.93 -77.28
CA ASN A 8 -45.14 -25.76 -76.85
C ASN A 8 -44.24 -24.81 -76.03
N VAL A 9 -43.65 -23.84 -76.72
CA VAL A 9 -42.78 -22.83 -76.12
C VAL A 9 -43.53 -21.94 -75.12
N ALA A 10 -44.82 -21.68 -75.33
CA ALA A 10 -45.64 -20.87 -74.42
C ALA A 10 -45.86 -21.58 -73.08
N SER A 11 -46.12 -22.90 -73.09
CA SER A 11 -46.23 -23.72 -71.88
C SER A 11 -44.90 -23.82 -71.13
N LEU A 12 -43.78 -24.04 -71.84
CA LEU A 12 -42.44 -24.06 -71.24
C LEU A 12 -42.05 -22.71 -70.61
N ASN A 13 -42.49 -21.60 -71.19
CA ASN A 13 -42.27 -20.28 -70.61
C ASN A 13 -43.16 -20.05 -69.37
N ALA A 14 -44.45 -20.41 -69.45
CA ALA A 14 -45.37 -20.34 -68.31
C ALA A 14 -44.89 -21.21 -67.13
N GLN A 15 -44.37 -22.42 -67.39
CA GLN A 15 -43.83 -23.31 -66.37
C GLN A 15 -42.56 -22.76 -65.71
N ARG A 16 -41.65 -22.13 -66.49
CA ARG A 16 -40.46 -21.46 -65.93
C ARG A 16 -40.83 -20.30 -65.01
N ASN A 17 -41.79 -19.46 -65.43
CA ASN A 17 -42.26 -18.33 -64.61
C ASN A 17 -43.01 -18.81 -63.35
N LEU A 18 -43.82 -19.87 -63.46
CA LEU A 18 -44.48 -20.51 -62.32
C LEU A 18 -43.47 -21.04 -61.29
N ASN A 19 -42.43 -21.74 -61.76
CA ASN A 19 -41.38 -22.27 -60.88
C ASN A 19 -40.62 -21.13 -60.18
N SER A 20 -40.38 -19.99 -60.85
CA SER A 20 -39.80 -18.80 -60.25
C SER A 20 -40.69 -18.22 -59.13
N SER A 21 -41.99 -18.04 -59.40
CA SER A 21 -42.94 -17.56 -58.38
C SER A 21 -43.06 -18.52 -57.19
N GLN A 22 -42.95 -19.83 -57.42
CA GLN A 22 -42.93 -20.84 -56.36
C GLN A 22 -41.68 -20.72 -55.49
N SER A 23 -40.50 -20.51 -56.08
CA SER A 23 -39.26 -20.30 -55.31
C SER A 23 -39.29 -19.00 -54.52
N ASP A 24 -39.88 -17.93 -55.07
CA ASP A 24 -40.02 -16.65 -54.38
C ASP A 24 -40.98 -16.75 -53.18
N ALA A 25 -42.12 -17.45 -53.36
CA ALA A 25 -43.05 -17.73 -52.27
C ALA A 25 -42.40 -18.55 -51.14
N ASN A 26 -41.63 -19.58 -51.48
CA ASN A 26 -40.92 -20.41 -50.50
C ASN A 26 -39.86 -19.59 -49.73
N THR A 27 -39.15 -18.69 -50.41
CA THR A 27 -38.16 -17.80 -49.79
C THR A 27 -38.83 -16.81 -48.83
N ALA A 28 -39.93 -16.17 -49.25
CA ALA A 28 -40.69 -15.27 -48.39
C ALA A 28 -41.26 -15.99 -47.16
N LEU A 29 -41.78 -17.22 -47.32
CA LEU A 29 -42.21 -18.06 -46.19
C LEU A 29 -41.06 -18.39 -45.23
N GLN A 30 -39.88 -18.74 -45.74
CA GLN A 30 -38.71 -19.04 -44.92
C GLN A 30 -38.27 -17.82 -44.10
N ARG A 31 -38.28 -16.63 -44.70
CA ARG A 31 -37.93 -15.37 -44.01
C ARG A 31 -38.99 -14.95 -43.00
N LEU A 32 -40.27 -15.08 -43.32
CA LEU A 32 -41.37 -14.79 -42.41
C LEU A 32 -41.36 -15.75 -41.20
N SER A 33 -41.05 -17.03 -41.44
CA SER A 33 -40.97 -18.06 -40.39
C SER A 33 -39.75 -17.91 -39.49
N SER A 34 -38.60 -17.52 -40.04
CA SER A 34 -37.36 -17.35 -39.26
C SER A 34 -37.24 -15.97 -38.63
N GLY A 35 -37.97 -14.98 -39.13
CA GLY A 35 -37.80 -13.56 -38.78
C GLY A 35 -36.50 -12.95 -39.32
N LEU A 36 -35.71 -13.71 -40.10
CA LEU A 36 -34.41 -13.29 -40.61
C LEU A 36 -34.48 -13.14 -42.13
N ARG A 37 -33.95 -12.03 -42.64
CA ARG A 37 -33.73 -11.77 -44.07
C ARG A 37 -32.65 -12.68 -44.63
N ILE A 38 -31.61 -12.94 -43.84
CA ILE A 38 -30.46 -13.77 -44.19
C ILE A 38 -30.51 -15.04 -43.32
N ASN A 39 -30.95 -16.15 -43.91
CA ASN A 39 -31.03 -17.43 -43.20
C ASN A 39 -29.90 -18.38 -43.61
N SER A 40 -29.33 -18.20 -44.79
CA SER A 40 -28.20 -18.99 -45.29
C SER A 40 -27.17 -18.14 -46.04
N ALA A 41 -25.96 -18.67 -46.22
CA ALA A 41 -24.90 -18.00 -46.99
C ALA A 41 -25.26 -17.78 -48.47
N LYS A 42 -26.28 -18.49 -48.97
CA LYS A 42 -26.83 -18.30 -50.33
C LYS A 42 -27.57 -16.96 -50.46
N ASP A 43 -28.19 -16.48 -49.38
CA ASP A 43 -29.01 -15.28 -49.40
C ASP A 43 -28.15 -14.01 -49.44
N ASP A 44 -27.10 -13.96 -48.62
CA ASP A 44 -26.07 -12.92 -48.63
C ASP A 44 -24.83 -13.40 -47.84
N ALA A 45 -23.79 -13.82 -48.56
CA ALA A 45 -22.56 -14.31 -47.94
C ALA A 45 -21.81 -13.23 -47.14
N ALA A 46 -21.80 -11.99 -47.62
CA ALA A 46 -21.10 -10.88 -46.96
C ALA A 46 -21.89 -10.40 -45.75
N GLY A 47 -23.21 -10.25 -45.88
CA GLY A 47 -24.10 -9.90 -44.77
C GLY A 47 -24.08 -10.92 -43.64
N LEU A 48 -24.07 -12.22 -43.97
CA LEU A 48 -23.92 -13.28 -42.98
C LEU A 48 -22.56 -13.21 -42.26
N ALA A 49 -21.46 -12.97 -42.98
CA ALA A 49 -20.13 -12.85 -42.37
C ALA A 49 -20.05 -11.65 -41.41
N ILE A 50 -20.62 -10.51 -41.77
CA ILE A 50 -20.67 -9.32 -40.90
C ILE A 50 -21.56 -9.60 -39.68
N SER A 51 -22.72 -10.22 -39.86
CA SER A 51 -23.62 -10.57 -38.74
C SER A 51 -22.97 -11.56 -37.76
N ASN A 52 -22.22 -12.55 -38.27
CA ASN A 52 -21.48 -13.49 -37.43
C ASN A 52 -20.40 -12.78 -36.61
N ARG A 53 -19.68 -11.82 -37.21
CA ARG A 53 -18.69 -11.00 -36.49
C ARG A 53 -19.35 -10.14 -35.42
N LEU A 54 -20.45 -9.45 -35.74
CA LEU A 54 -21.21 -8.66 -34.76
C LEU A 54 -21.76 -9.54 -33.64
N THR A 55 -22.25 -10.74 -33.94
CA THR A 55 -22.71 -11.69 -32.93
C THR A 55 -21.58 -12.14 -32.00
N SER A 56 -20.41 -12.45 -32.54
CA SER A 56 -19.23 -12.77 -31.74
C SER A 56 -18.82 -11.58 -30.86
N GLN A 57 -18.84 -10.36 -31.39
CA GLN A 57 -18.54 -9.15 -30.64
C GLN A 57 -19.55 -8.89 -29.52
N ILE A 58 -20.86 -8.98 -29.79
CA ILE A 58 -21.93 -8.83 -28.78
C ILE A 58 -21.75 -9.86 -27.66
N ASN A 59 -21.50 -11.13 -28.01
CA ASN A 59 -21.27 -12.18 -27.01
C ASN A 59 -20.02 -11.90 -26.17
N GLY A 60 -18.94 -11.42 -26.80
CA GLY A 60 -17.73 -10.98 -26.11
C GLY A 60 -17.98 -9.81 -25.16
N ILE A 61 -18.71 -8.78 -25.60
CA ILE A 61 -19.09 -7.63 -24.78
C ILE A 61 -19.96 -8.06 -23.59
N ASN A 62 -20.94 -8.94 -23.81
CA ASN A 62 -21.80 -9.43 -22.74
C ASN A 62 -21.02 -10.23 -21.68
N GLN A 63 -19.99 -10.98 -22.09
CA GLN A 63 -19.08 -11.61 -21.13
C GLN A 63 -18.19 -10.58 -20.43
N ALA A 64 -17.70 -9.57 -21.14
CA ALA A 64 -16.90 -8.50 -20.57
C ALA A 64 -17.67 -7.68 -19.50
N ILE A 65 -18.97 -7.43 -19.71
CA ILE A 65 -19.84 -6.79 -18.71
C ILE A 65 -19.92 -7.65 -17.44
N ARG A 66 -20.05 -8.98 -17.57
CA ARG A 66 -20.03 -9.89 -16.41
C ARG A 66 -18.67 -9.86 -15.70
N ASN A 67 -17.57 -9.95 -16.45
CA ASN A 67 -16.22 -9.88 -15.89
C ASN A 67 -15.96 -8.55 -15.15
N ALA A 68 -16.49 -7.43 -15.66
CA ALA A 68 -16.42 -6.14 -14.99
C ALA A 68 -17.24 -6.13 -13.69
N GLY A 69 -18.42 -6.77 -13.68
CA GLY A 69 -19.22 -7.00 -12.47
C GLY A 69 -18.50 -7.86 -11.42
N ASP A 70 -17.76 -8.88 -11.84
CA ASP A 70 -16.89 -9.67 -10.95
C ASP A 70 -15.77 -8.79 -10.38
N GLY A 71 -15.16 -7.92 -11.18
CA GLY A 71 -14.16 -6.94 -10.74
C GLY A 71 -14.70 -5.97 -9.68
N ILE A 72 -15.94 -5.48 -9.85
CA ILE A 72 -16.63 -4.66 -8.85
C ILE A 72 -16.84 -5.46 -7.56
N SER A 73 -17.30 -6.71 -7.68
CA SER A 73 -17.56 -7.57 -6.52
C SER A 73 -16.29 -7.82 -5.69
N VAL A 74 -15.17 -8.10 -6.36
CA VAL A 74 -13.85 -8.25 -5.73
C VAL A 74 -13.44 -6.97 -4.99
N ALA A 75 -13.57 -5.82 -5.65
CA ALA A 75 -13.22 -4.52 -5.05
C ALA A 75 -14.12 -4.18 -3.85
N GLN A 76 -15.41 -4.50 -3.90
CA GLN A 76 -16.36 -4.28 -2.80
C GLN A 76 -16.09 -5.18 -1.59
N ILE A 77 -15.78 -6.46 -1.82
CA ILE A 77 -15.43 -7.39 -0.73
C ILE A 77 -14.13 -6.94 -0.04
N ALA A 78 -13.12 -6.54 -0.83
CA ALA A 78 -11.88 -6.02 -0.28
C ALA A 78 -12.09 -4.71 0.50
N GLU A 79 -12.87 -3.78 -0.05
CA GLU A 79 -13.17 -2.49 0.60
C GLU A 79 -13.92 -2.68 1.93
N GLY A 80 -14.91 -3.58 1.98
CA GLY A 80 -15.64 -3.88 3.21
C GLY A 80 -14.75 -4.46 4.31
N ALA A 81 -13.83 -5.36 3.95
CA ALA A 81 -12.87 -5.91 4.91
C ALA A 81 -11.79 -4.91 5.34
N LEU A 82 -11.39 -3.98 4.45
CA LEU A 82 -10.51 -2.86 4.82
C LEU A 82 -11.21 -1.86 5.75
N ALA A 83 -12.52 -1.67 5.63
CA ALA A 83 -13.27 -0.83 6.57
C ALA A 83 -13.16 -1.38 8.00
N GLU A 84 -13.39 -2.68 8.19
CA GLU A 84 -13.24 -3.36 9.50
C GLU A 84 -11.79 -3.24 10.03
N THR A 85 -10.80 -3.41 9.15
CA THR A 85 -9.39 -3.23 9.52
C THR A 85 -9.10 -1.77 9.97
N GLY A 86 -9.76 -0.79 9.34
CA GLY A 86 -9.69 0.61 9.72
C GLY A 86 -10.29 0.88 11.11
N ASP A 87 -11.41 0.23 11.45
CA ASP A 87 -12.05 0.35 12.77
C ASP A 87 -11.17 -0.28 13.86
N ILE A 88 -10.52 -1.41 13.57
CA ILE A 88 -9.51 -2.01 14.46
C ILE A 88 -8.33 -1.06 14.69
N LEU A 89 -7.81 -0.42 13.64
CA LEU A 89 -6.72 0.56 13.76
C LEU A 89 -7.14 1.78 14.60
N GLN A 90 -8.38 2.26 14.45
CA GLN A 90 -8.91 3.32 15.31
C GLN A 90 -8.99 2.88 16.77
N ARG A 91 -9.43 1.65 17.05
CA ARG A 91 -9.43 1.09 18.40
C ARG A 91 -8.03 0.95 18.99
N LEU A 92 -7.06 0.47 18.20
CA LEU A 92 -5.65 0.43 18.59
C LEU A 92 -5.13 1.84 18.96
N ARG A 93 -5.54 2.85 18.20
CA ARG A 93 -5.19 4.26 18.48
C ARG A 93 -5.76 4.73 19.82
N GLU A 94 -7.01 4.41 20.12
CA GLU A 94 -7.64 4.74 21.41
C GLU A 94 -6.86 4.12 22.58
N LEU A 95 -6.49 2.85 22.47
CA LEU A 95 -5.72 2.14 23.50
C LEU A 95 -4.31 2.73 23.67
N ALA A 96 -3.66 3.13 22.56
CA ALA A 96 -2.37 3.81 22.61
C ALA A 96 -2.49 5.17 23.30
N VAL A 97 -3.49 5.99 22.98
CA VAL A 97 -3.75 7.27 23.67
C VAL A 97 -4.03 7.04 25.16
N GLN A 98 -4.82 6.03 25.49
CA GLN A 98 -5.11 5.69 26.88
C GLN A 98 -3.83 5.29 27.62
N SER A 99 -2.99 4.43 27.03
CA SER A 99 -1.76 3.95 27.64
C SER A 99 -0.70 5.05 27.81
N ALA A 100 -0.66 6.01 26.89
CA ALA A 100 0.25 7.17 26.92
C ALA A 100 0.04 8.07 28.16
N ASN A 101 -1.10 7.98 28.84
CA ASN A 101 -1.33 8.75 30.06
C ASN A 101 -0.42 8.28 31.22
N SER A 102 0.23 9.23 31.88
CA SER A 102 1.17 8.95 32.99
C SER A 102 0.47 8.47 34.28
N SER A 103 -0.85 8.60 34.38
CA SER A 103 -1.62 8.11 35.53
C SER A 103 -1.82 6.59 35.54
N ASN A 104 -1.57 5.90 34.42
CA ASN A 104 -1.70 4.44 34.34
C ASN A 104 -0.46 3.75 34.91
N SER A 105 -0.67 2.69 35.71
CA SER A 105 0.42 1.86 36.20
C SER A 105 0.94 0.92 35.10
N GLY A 106 2.14 0.36 35.29
CA GLY A 106 2.67 -0.65 34.36
C GLY A 106 1.77 -1.89 34.22
N ALA A 107 1.06 -2.27 35.29
CA ALA A 107 0.09 -3.36 35.26
C ALA A 107 -1.15 -3.02 34.42
N ASP A 108 -1.64 -1.76 34.50
CA ASP A 108 -2.76 -1.29 33.68
C ASP A 108 -2.37 -1.27 32.19
N ARG A 109 -1.16 -0.81 31.88
CA ARG A 109 -0.63 -0.83 30.49
C ARG A 109 -0.46 -2.24 29.95
N ALA A 110 0.01 -3.17 30.78
CA ALA A 110 0.09 -4.58 30.40
C ALA A 110 -1.30 -5.17 30.10
N ALA A 111 -2.34 -4.78 30.83
CA ALA A 111 -3.71 -5.20 30.54
C ALA A 111 -4.23 -4.63 29.19
N LEU A 112 -3.94 -3.35 28.90
CA LEU A 112 -4.27 -2.76 27.58
C LEU A 112 -3.51 -3.44 26.44
N GLN A 113 -2.25 -3.85 26.65
CA GLN A 113 -1.45 -4.57 25.66
C GLN A 113 -2.07 -5.93 25.28
N VAL A 114 -2.78 -6.59 26.18
CA VAL A 114 -3.50 -7.84 25.86
C VAL A 114 -4.61 -7.58 24.82
N GLU A 115 -5.35 -6.46 24.95
CA GLU A 115 -6.36 -6.07 23.96
C GLU A 115 -5.71 -5.74 22.61
N VAL A 116 -4.59 -5.01 22.62
CA VAL A 116 -3.80 -4.72 21.42
C VAL A 116 -3.38 -6.00 20.68
N ALA A 117 -2.87 -7.00 21.40
CA ALA A 117 -2.46 -8.28 20.81
C ALA A 117 -3.63 -9.02 20.13
N GLN A 118 -4.81 -9.03 20.76
CA GLN A 118 -6.02 -9.63 20.17
C GLN A 118 -6.49 -8.90 18.92
N LEU A 119 -6.42 -7.57 18.91
CA LEU A 119 -6.75 -6.75 17.75
C LEU A 119 -5.77 -6.97 16.58
N GLN A 120 -4.48 -7.15 16.87
CA GLN A 120 -3.47 -7.52 15.86
C GLN A 120 -3.73 -8.92 15.28
N GLU A 121 -4.11 -9.89 16.11
CA GLU A 121 -4.50 -11.24 15.66
C GLU A 121 -5.74 -11.17 14.77
N GLU A 122 -6.75 -10.38 15.15
CA GLU A 122 -7.97 -10.20 14.39
C GLU A 122 -7.72 -9.53 13.04
N MET A 123 -6.86 -8.51 12.99
CA MET A 123 -6.41 -7.89 11.75
C MET A 123 -5.76 -8.92 10.81
N ASN A 124 -4.86 -9.75 11.34
CA ASN A 124 -4.24 -10.82 10.56
C ASN A 124 -5.27 -11.87 10.11
N ARG A 125 -6.29 -12.16 10.93
CA ARG A 125 -7.39 -13.05 10.56
C ARG A 125 -8.18 -12.48 9.39
N ILE A 126 -8.60 -11.22 9.44
CA ILE A 126 -9.33 -10.55 8.35
C ILE A 126 -8.50 -10.58 7.06
N ALA A 127 -7.22 -10.23 7.14
CA ALA A 127 -6.32 -10.20 5.99
C ALA A 127 -6.15 -11.58 5.33
N ASN A 128 -6.04 -12.66 6.13
CA ASN A 128 -5.83 -14.03 5.64
C ASN A 128 -7.13 -14.79 5.31
N THR A 129 -8.29 -14.35 5.82
CA THR A 129 -9.57 -15.02 5.57
C THR A 129 -10.32 -14.42 4.40
N THR A 130 -10.24 -13.10 4.19
CA THR A 130 -10.92 -12.41 3.09
C THR A 130 -10.51 -12.97 1.72
N SER A 131 -11.46 -13.57 1.01
CA SER A 131 -11.24 -14.20 -0.29
C SER A 131 -12.41 -14.00 -1.24
N PHE A 132 -12.11 -14.04 -2.54
CA PHE A 132 -13.11 -14.20 -3.60
C PHE A 132 -12.80 -15.51 -4.35
N GLY A 133 -13.67 -16.51 -4.19
CA GLY A 133 -13.35 -17.88 -4.58
C GLY A 133 -12.09 -18.36 -3.84
N ASP A 134 -11.12 -18.87 -4.59
CA ASP A 134 -9.85 -19.37 -4.03
C ASP A 134 -8.78 -18.28 -3.85
N LYS A 135 -9.03 -17.06 -4.36
CA LYS A 135 -8.04 -15.97 -4.31
C LYS A 135 -8.18 -15.16 -3.03
N LYS A 136 -7.06 -14.98 -2.34
CA LYS A 136 -6.96 -14.12 -1.15
C LYS A 136 -6.74 -12.67 -1.59
N LEU A 137 -7.47 -11.74 -0.98
CA LEU A 137 -7.50 -10.35 -1.44
C LEU A 137 -6.54 -9.45 -0.66
N LEU A 138 -6.43 -9.66 0.66
CA LEU A 138 -5.80 -8.70 1.59
C LEU A 138 -4.47 -9.17 2.19
N ASN A 139 -3.93 -10.30 1.74
CA ASN A 139 -2.66 -10.84 2.23
C ASN A 139 -1.44 -10.46 1.35
N GLY A 140 -1.63 -9.55 0.39
CA GLY A 140 -0.60 -9.13 -0.57
C GLY A 140 -0.40 -10.06 -1.77
N SER A 141 -1.06 -11.23 -1.81
CA SER A 141 -0.97 -12.14 -2.96
C SER A 141 -1.70 -11.63 -4.21
N PHE A 142 -2.67 -10.72 -4.04
CA PHE A 142 -3.46 -10.12 -5.11
C PHE A 142 -2.68 -9.02 -5.83
N SER A 143 -1.65 -9.43 -6.56
CA SER A 143 -0.74 -8.55 -7.27
C SER A 143 -1.03 -8.56 -8.77
N SER A 144 -1.28 -7.37 -9.33
CA SER A 144 -1.45 -7.15 -10.77
C SER A 144 -2.48 -8.07 -11.46
N GLU A 145 -3.62 -8.27 -10.82
CA GLU A 145 -4.69 -9.12 -11.34
C GLU A 145 -5.41 -8.43 -12.51
N THR A 146 -5.65 -9.19 -13.58
CA THR A 146 -6.14 -8.64 -14.86
C THR A 146 -7.55 -9.10 -15.15
N PHE A 147 -8.47 -8.15 -15.37
CA PHE A 147 -9.85 -8.42 -15.77
C PHE A 147 -10.04 -8.06 -17.23
N GLN A 148 -10.44 -9.05 -18.04
CA GLN A 148 -10.78 -8.83 -19.44
C GLN A 148 -12.16 -8.16 -19.53
N VAL A 149 -12.18 -6.87 -19.87
CA VAL A 149 -13.39 -6.03 -19.91
C VAL A 149 -13.73 -5.55 -21.31
N GLY A 150 -13.20 -6.20 -22.33
CA GLY A 150 -13.55 -5.93 -23.71
C GLY A 150 -13.61 -7.19 -24.55
N ALA A 151 -14.12 -7.04 -25.77
CA ALA A 151 -14.31 -8.16 -26.70
C ALA A 151 -13.04 -8.49 -27.50
N GLN A 152 -12.01 -7.63 -27.46
CA GLN A 152 -10.73 -7.84 -28.13
C GLN A 152 -9.61 -8.11 -27.10
N VAL A 153 -8.58 -8.85 -27.54
CA VAL A 153 -7.43 -9.16 -26.69
C VAL A 153 -6.72 -7.89 -26.25
N GLY A 154 -6.40 -7.78 -24.96
CA GLY A 154 -5.68 -6.63 -24.38
C GLY A 154 -6.57 -5.51 -23.84
N GLU A 155 -7.89 -5.59 -24.04
CA GLU A 155 -8.86 -4.67 -23.42
C GLU A 155 -9.10 -5.06 -21.95
N THR A 156 -8.11 -4.81 -21.10
CA THR A 156 -8.11 -5.22 -19.69
C THR A 156 -8.04 -4.07 -18.70
N ILE A 157 -8.57 -4.31 -17.51
CA ILE A 157 -8.29 -3.50 -16.32
C ILE A 157 -7.41 -4.31 -15.39
N THR A 158 -6.24 -3.76 -15.06
CA THR A 158 -5.31 -4.35 -14.12
C THR A 158 -5.34 -3.56 -12.82
N PHE A 159 -5.49 -4.23 -11.69
CA PHE A 159 -5.34 -3.59 -10.39
C PHE A 159 -4.75 -4.57 -9.37
N SER A 160 -4.15 -3.99 -8.34
CA SER A 160 -3.54 -4.72 -7.23
C SER A 160 -4.20 -4.30 -5.93
N ILE A 161 -4.29 -5.24 -4.99
CA ILE A 161 -4.70 -4.97 -3.63
C ILE A 161 -3.49 -5.22 -2.74
N SER A 162 -3.05 -4.18 -2.06
CA SER A 162 -1.91 -4.27 -1.16
C SER A 162 -2.27 -5.07 0.10
N SER A 163 -1.27 -5.58 0.80
CA SER A 163 -1.49 -6.31 2.05
C SER A 163 -2.08 -5.39 3.13
N ALA A 164 -2.99 -5.95 3.92
CA ALA A 164 -3.57 -5.34 5.12
C ALA A 164 -3.21 -6.14 6.39
N ARG A 165 -2.17 -6.98 6.34
CA ARG A 165 -1.69 -7.71 7.51
C ARG A 165 -1.05 -6.75 8.50
N ALA A 166 -1.12 -7.07 9.79
CA ALA A 166 -0.44 -6.29 10.83
C ALA A 166 1.09 -6.23 10.61
N THR A 167 1.64 -7.26 9.97
CA THR A 167 3.07 -7.33 9.62
C THR A 167 3.44 -6.44 8.42
N ASP A 168 2.50 -6.02 7.59
CA ASP A 168 2.78 -5.24 6.37
C ASP A 168 2.25 -3.80 6.46
N LEU A 169 1.39 -3.51 7.44
CA LEU A 169 0.84 -2.18 7.69
C LEU A 169 1.71 -1.36 8.64
N GLY A 170 1.66 -0.04 8.44
CA GLY A 170 2.27 0.95 9.33
C GLY A 170 3.79 0.90 9.35
N GLN A 171 4.46 0.71 8.22
CA GLN A 171 5.92 0.75 8.20
C GLN A 171 6.42 2.15 8.61
N ALA A 172 6.84 2.32 9.86
CA ALA A 172 7.71 3.42 10.27
C ALA A 172 9.15 2.92 10.23
N PHE A 173 10.02 3.69 9.59
CA PHE A 173 11.42 3.35 9.44
C PHE A 173 12.15 3.74 10.73
N ASP A 174 12.28 2.83 11.68
CA ASP A 174 13.12 3.11 12.83
C ASP A 174 14.59 3.07 12.40
N VAL A 175 15.12 4.24 12.05
CA VAL A 175 16.53 4.46 11.72
C VAL A 175 17.34 4.61 13.02
N THR A 176 16.97 3.92 14.09
CA THR A 176 17.82 3.81 15.28
C THR A 176 19.19 3.19 14.94
N ASN A 177 19.25 2.23 14.01
CA ASN A 177 20.49 1.48 13.72
C ASN A 177 21.50 2.15 12.76
N MET A 178 21.15 3.22 12.03
CA MET A 178 22.15 3.88 11.16
C MET A 178 23.01 4.88 11.93
N LEU A 179 22.49 5.49 13.00
CA LEU A 179 23.27 6.38 13.84
C LEU A 179 24.19 5.63 14.81
N ASP A 180 23.87 4.41 15.22
CA ASP A 180 24.79 3.56 16.00
C ASP A 180 26.14 3.35 15.28
N ASN A 181 26.14 3.27 13.95
CA ASN A 181 27.37 3.19 13.14
C ASN A 181 28.10 4.54 13.00
N LEU A 182 27.40 5.68 12.98
CA LEU A 182 28.03 7.01 13.12
C LEU A 182 28.60 7.22 14.54
N GLN A 183 27.91 6.68 15.55
CA GLN A 183 28.25 6.83 16.96
C GLN A 183 29.45 5.98 17.38
N ASN A 184 29.72 4.85 16.73
CA ASN A 184 30.87 4.00 17.04
C ASN A 184 32.25 4.58 16.64
N ALA A 185 32.30 5.68 15.86
CA ALA A 185 33.57 6.23 15.37
C ALA A 185 34.35 7.08 16.41
N GLY A 186 33.81 7.38 17.59
CA GLY A 186 34.52 8.18 18.60
C GLY A 186 34.18 7.92 20.05
N ARG A 187 33.67 6.72 20.38
CA ARG A 187 33.47 6.27 21.78
C ARG A 187 34.78 5.80 22.40
N GLY A 188 35.73 6.71 22.51
CA GLY A 188 37.01 6.51 23.17
C GLY A 188 37.24 7.61 24.20
N ALA A 189 37.39 7.21 25.47
CA ALA A 189 37.71 8.12 26.57
C ALA A 189 38.98 8.93 26.26
N THR A 190 38.81 10.23 26.04
CA THR A 190 39.91 11.20 26.00
C THR A 190 39.54 12.42 26.83
N ALA A 191 40.55 13.18 27.27
CA ALA A 191 40.48 14.23 28.30
C ALA A 191 39.59 15.46 27.97
N ALA A 192 38.82 15.41 26.89
CA ALA A 192 37.78 16.36 26.55
C ALA A 192 36.68 15.61 25.81
N ALA A 193 35.50 15.47 26.42
CA ALA A 193 34.38 14.82 25.74
C ALA A 193 33.81 15.74 24.66
N ALA A 194 34.13 15.41 23.42
CA ALA A 194 33.53 16.00 22.24
C ALA A 194 32.44 15.08 21.69
N ASN A 195 31.45 15.65 21.03
CA ASN A 195 30.46 14.86 20.31
C ASN A 195 31.16 14.29 19.06
N ALA A 196 31.29 12.97 18.98
CA ALA A 196 32.06 12.31 17.92
C ALA A 196 31.46 12.40 16.52
N ILE A 197 30.31 13.06 16.34
CA ILE A 197 29.70 13.29 15.04
C ILE A 197 30.63 14.18 14.20
N THR A 198 31.13 13.63 13.09
CA THR A 198 31.87 14.39 12.07
C THR A 198 30.92 15.06 11.09
N ALA A 199 31.35 16.17 10.49
CA ALA A 199 30.57 16.81 9.43
C ALA A 199 30.39 15.86 8.24
N GLN A 200 29.16 15.67 7.79
CA GLN A 200 28.81 14.74 6.71
C GLN A 200 27.50 15.11 6.03
N ASN A 201 27.28 14.63 4.82
CA ASN A 201 26.00 14.77 4.14
C ASN A 201 25.22 13.46 4.27
N LEU A 202 24.00 13.56 4.79
CA LEU A 202 23.01 12.49 4.77
C LEU A 202 22.14 12.64 3.52
N ILE A 203 22.14 11.63 2.67
CA ILE A 203 21.36 11.58 1.43
C ILE A 203 20.13 10.73 1.68
N PHE A 204 18.95 11.34 1.63
CA PHE A 204 17.66 10.69 1.78
C PHE A 204 17.04 10.45 0.41
N SER A 205 16.80 9.20 0.06
CA SER A 205 15.98 8.83 -1.09
C SER A 205 14.59 8.44 -0.58
N VAL A 206 13.60 9.31 -0.75
CA VAL A 206 12.19 9.04 -0.42
C VAL A 206 11.46 8.80 -1.74
N GLY A 207 11.32 7.52 -2.12
CA GLY A 207 10.70 7.15 -3.39
C GLY A 207 11.64 7.38 -4.56
N THR A 208 11.27 8.28 -5.48
CA THR A 208 12.15 8.70 -6.59
C THR A 208 12.93 9.97 -6.30
N GLU A 209 12.58 10.69 -5.23
CA GLU A 209 13.20 11.96 -4.87
C GLU A 209 14.39 11.72 -3.95
N THR A 210 15.52 12.36 -4.24
CA THR A 210 16.73 12.31 -3.43
C THR A 210 17.04 13.70 -2.89
N THR A 211 17.12 13.86 -1.57
CA THR A 211 17.45 15.11 -0.88
C THR A 211 18.67 14.92 0.02
N THR A 212 19.53 15.93 0.09
CA THR A 212 20.76 15.89 0.90
C THR A 212 20.60 16.83 2.08
N VAL A 213 20.83 16.34 3.29
CA VAL A 213 20.87 17.11 4.54
C VAL A 213 22.30 17.13 5.04
N ALA A 214 22.86 18.32 5.22
CA ALA A 214 24.19 18.48 5.80
C ALA A 214 24.10 18.39 7.32
N VAL A 215 24.86 17.47 7.92
CA VAL A 215 25.08 17.38 9.36
C VAL A 215 26.41 18.03 9.69
N ALA A 216 26.41 19.02 10.58
CA ALA A 216 27.62 19.66 11.04
C ALA A 216 28.33 18.77 12.09
N ALA A 217 29.63 19.02 12.28
CA ALA A 217 30.36 18.38 13.37
C ALA A 217 29.74 18.78 14.72
N ASP A 218 29.75 17.86 15.68
CA ASP A 218 29.19 18.02 17.03
C ASP A 218 27.67 18.31 17.11
N SER A 219 26.91 18.17 16.01
CA SER A 219 25.45 18.40 16.02
C SER A 219 24.72 17.47 16.98
N SER A 220 23.74 18.00 17.74
CA SER A 220 22.87 17.17 18.58
C SER A 220 21.83 16.43 17.74
N ALA A 221 21.26 15.35 18.30
CA ALA A 221 20.21 14.59 17.62
C ALA A 221 18.98 15.48 17.31
N LYS A 222 18.68 16.45 18.18
CA LYS A 222 17.66 17.50 17.97
C LYS A 222 17.89 18.31 16.71
N GLN A 223 19.12 18.79 16.50
CA GLN A 223 19.48 19.59 15.33
C GLN A 223 19.34 18.77 14.05
N ILE A 224 19.89 17.55 14.05
CA ILE A 224 19.81 16.65 12.90
C ILE A 224 18.35 16.28 12.60
N ALA A 225 17.54 15.98 13.61
CA ALA A 225 16.12 15.68 13.41
C ALA A 225 15.33 16.88 12.87
N SER A 226 15.63 18.09 13.34
CA SER A 226 15.02 19.32 12.82
C SER A 226 15.42 19.58 11.37
N ASP A 227 16.69 19.38 11.03
CA ASP A 227 17.22 19.56 9.68
C ASP A 227 16.63 18.52 8.71
N ILE A 228 16.43 17.28 9.16
CA ILE A 228 15.76 16.25 8.35
C ILE A 228 14.29 16.59 8.14
N SER A 229 13.56 16.93 9.21
CA SER A 229 12.12 17.21 9.14
C SER A 229 11.79 18.46 8.31
N SER A 230 12.71 19.41 8.21
CA SER A 230 12.54 20.64 7.43
C SER A 230 12.97 20.51 5.98
N ASN A 231 13.98 19.69 5.68
CA ASN A 231 14.55 19.57 4.33
C ASN A 231 14.09 18.32 3.56
N VAL A 232 13.50 17.32 4.22
CA VAL A 232 13.02 16.08 3.58
C VAL A 232 11.49 16.02 3.62
N SER A 233 10.86 16.29 2.48
CA SER A 233 9.40 16.22 2.36
C SER A 233 8.90 14.78 2.55
N GLY A 234 7.93 14.59 3.45
CA GLY A 234 7.30 13.28 3.69
C GLY A 234 7.99 12.42 4.77
N LEU A 235 9.01 12.96 5.43
CA LEU A 235 9.73 12.33 6.54
C LEU A 235 9.67 13.24 7.77
N THR A 236 9.22 12.72 8.92
CA THR A 236 9.30 13.40 10.21
C THR A 236 10.34 12.72 11.07
N ALA A 237 11.28 13.48 11.62
CA ALA A 237 12.33 12.95 12.49
C ALA A 237 12.09 13.41 13.93
N THR A 238 12.14 12.49 14.88
CA THR A 238 12.08 12.76 16.32
C THR A 238 13.39 12.34 16.97
N ALA A 239 13.92 13.14 17.88
CA ALA A 239 15.16 12.84 18.58
C ALA A 239 14.92 12.55 20.05
N SER A 240 15.75 11.71 20.66
CA SER A 240 15.73 11.45 22.11
C SER A 240 17.13 11.02 22.57
N THR A 241 17.59 11.56 23.70
CA THR A 241 18.90 11.20 24.27
C THR A 241 18.72 10.55 25.63
N SER A 242 19.39 9.41 25.85
CA SER A 242 19.38 8.70 27.12
C SER A 242 20.81 8.47 27.61
N ALA A 243 21.04 8.69 28.90
CA ALA A 243 22.27 8.34 29.60
C ALA A 243 21.94 7.70 30.94
N THR A 244 22.65 6.65 31.31
CA THR A 244 22.55 6.04 32.64
C THR A 244 23.83 6.28 33.43
N ILE A 245 23.68 6.46 34.73
CA ILE A 245 24.78 6.57 35.68
C ILE A 245 24.53 5.54 36.76
N GLN A 246 25.51 4.69 36.98
CA GLN A 246 25.51 3.66 38.01
C GLN A 246 26.53 4.04 39.08
N PHE A 247 26.07 4.17 40.33
CA PHE A 247 26.95 4.42 41.47
C PHE A 247 27.45 3.10 42.07
N ALA A 248 28.70 3.07 42.52
CA ALA A 248 29.23 1.92 43.25
C ALA A 248 28.74 1.89 44.71
N ASN A 249 28.53 0.69 45.24
CA ASN A 249 27.92 0.48 46.57
C ASN A 249 28.89 0.55 47.76
N ASP A 250 30.21 0.51 47.53
CA ASP A 250 31.23 0.38 48.57
C ASP A 250 32.14 1.62 48.74
N ASP A 251 31.74 2.76 48.19
CA ASP A 251 32.51 3.99 48.33
C ASP A 251 32.23 4.65 49.71
N THR A 252 33.11 4.33 50.67
CA THR A 252 33.03 4.78 52.07
C THR A 252 33.71 6.12 52.32
N GLN A 253 34.19 6.81 51.29
CA GLN A 253 34.85 8.11 51.45
C GLN A 253 34.21 9.13 50.51
N GLY A 254 33.64 10.18 51.10
CA GLY A 254 32.79 11.15 50.42
C GLY A 254 33.36 11.64 49.09
N SER A 255 32.63 11.34 48.02
CA SER A 255 33.03 11.77 46.68
C SER A 255 32.65 13.23 46.41
N ALA A 256 33.46 13.82 45.55
CA ALA A 256 33.49 15.24 45.21
C ALA A 256 32.50 15.60 44.07
N THR A 257 32.56 16.85 43.63
CA THR A 257 31.58 17.51 42.76
C THR A 257 31.42 16.81 41.40
N PHE A 258 30.18 16.50 41.07
CA PHE A 258 29.73 15.94 39.79
C PHE A 258 29.12 17.04 38.92
N ALA A 259 29.28 17.02 37.60
CA ALA A 259 28.63 18.01 36.73
C ALA A 259 27.84 17.37 35.57
N VAL A 260 26.52 17.60 35.54
CA VAL A 260 25.71 17.34 34.33
C VAL A 260 25.59 18.62 33.54
N THR A 261 25.90 18.57 32.26
CA THR A 261 25.65 19.67 31.33
C THR A 261 24.67 19.22 30.25
N ILE A 262 23.57 19.97 30.11
CA ILE A 262 22.56 19.79 29.07
C ILE A 262 22.22 21.17 28.52
N GLN A 263 22.14 21.32 27.20
CA GLN A 263 21.92 22.60 26.52
C GLN A 263 22.89 23.72 26.98
N GLY A 264 24.13 23.37 27.31
CA GLY A 264 25.14 24.30 27.81
C GLY A 264 24.95 24.77 29.26
N GLN A 265 23.92 24.26 29.96
CA GLN A 265 23.65 24.54 31.36
C GLN A 265 24.28 23.46 32.23
N THR A 266 25.31 23.83 32.99
CA THR A 266 26.02 22.90 33.89
C THR A 266 25.43 22.96 35.30
N LEU A 267 24.93 21.84 35.80
CA LEU A 267 24.65 21.63 37.21
C LEU A 267 25.81 20.90 37.84
N ALA A 268 26.58 21.63 38.66
CA ALA A 268 27.52 21.02 39.58
C ALA A 268 26.75 20.55 40.84
N VAL A 269 26.73 19.25 41.07
CA VAL A 269 26.21 18.62 42.28
C VAL A 269 27.38 18.32 43.19
N ASP A 270 27.48 19.07 44.27
CA ASP A 270 28.46 18.82 45.31
C ASP A 270 27.99 17.67 46.20
N MET A 271 28.62 16.50 46.04
CA MET A 271 28.34 15.32 46.86
C MET A 271 29.16 15.29 48.17
N THR A 272 29.95 16.33 48.45
CA THR A 272 30.80 16.45 49.66
C THR A 272 30.03 16.70 50.96
N GLN A 273 28.70 16.83 50.93
CA GLN A 273 27.94 16.95 52.17
C GLN A 273 28.11 15.71 53.05
N ALA A 274 28.44 15.94 54.32
CA ALA A 274 28.63 14.93 55.38
C ALA A 274 27.46 13.93 55.54
N THR A 275 26.30 14.21 54.94
CA THR A 275 25.10 13.38 54.96
C THR A 275 25.07 12.27 53.89
N LEU A 276 25.89 12.36 52.82
CA LEU A 276 25.93 11.37 51.71
C LEU A 276 27.17 10.47 51.73
N SER A 277 28.18 10.81 52.54
CA SER A 277 29.48 10.10 52.60
C SER A 277 29.40 8.69 53.21
N ALA A 278 28.21 8.18 53.58
CA ALA A 278 28.03 6.93 54.30
C ALA A 278 26.80 6.12 53.84
N THR A 279 26.34 6.28 52.60
CA THR A 279 25.08 5.68 52.13
C THR A 279 25.24 4.90 50.83
N THR A 280 24.37 3.90 50.62
CA THR A 280 24.31 2.99 49.46
C THR A 280 24.20 3.74 48.12
N GLY A 281 24.55 3.09 47.00
CA GLY A 281 24.44 3.67 45.65
C GLY A 281 23.08 4.29 45.36
N ALA A 282 22.00 3.65 45.82
CA ALA A 282 20.63 4.14 45.70
C ALA A 282 20.38 5.50 46.37
N ALA A 283 21.05 5.77 47.49
CA ALA A 283 20.92 7.07 48.16
C ALA A 283 21.71 8.18 47.43
N LYS A 284 22.86 7.83 46.84
CA LYS A 284 23.60 8.73 45.94
C LYS A 284 22.75 9.08 44.70
N ALA A 285 22.09 8.07 44.10
CA ALA A 285 21.17 8.25 42.98
C ALA A 285 19.95 9.13 43.36
N ALA A 286 19.35 8.90 44.53
CA ALA A 286 18.21 9.70 45.02
C ALA A 286 18.59 11.16 45.29
N ALA A 287 19.77 11.41 45.85
CA ALA A 287 20.26 12.76 46.07
C ALA A 287 20.59 13.48 44.76
N LEU A 288 21.18 12.80 43.79
CA LEU A 288 21.43 13.36 42.47
C LEU A 288 20.11 13.70 41.76
N LYS A 289 19.12 12.80 41.80
CA LYS A 289 17.78 13.10 41.27
C LYS A 289 17.19 14.35 41.94
N THR A 290 17.27 14.46 43.25
CA THR A 290 16.74 15.63 43.98
C THR A 290 17.46 16.93 43.57
N ALA A 291 18.78 16.88 43.38
CA ALA A 291 19.56 18.02 42.93
C ALA A 291 19.20 18.44 41.50
N ILE A 292 18.99 17.48 40.60
CA ILE A 292 18.55 17.73 39.23
C ILE A 292 17.12 18.29 39.22
N ASP A 293 16.18 17.64 39.92
CA ASP A 293 14.78 18.06 40.02
C ASP A 293 14.63 19.47 40.61
N SER A 294 15.54 19.87 41.52
CA SER A 294 15.55 21.20 42.13
C SER A 294 16.14 22.29 41.23
N ASN A 295 16.85 21.93 40.17
CA ASN A 295 17.39 22.89 39.22
C ASN A 295 16.36 23.21 38.13
N ALA A 296 15.65 24.32 38.30
CA ALA A 296 14.59 24.77 37.39
C ALA A 296 14.99 24.86 35.90
N ALA A 297 16.28 24.99 35.57
CA ALA A 297 16.76 25.02 34.18
C ALA A 297 16.88 23.63 33.54
N LEU A 298 17.02 22.56 34.34
CA LEU A 298 17.19 21.18 33.86
C LEU A 298 15.92 20.35 34.03
N SER A 299 15.13 20.57 35.08
CA SER A 299 13.92 19.79 35.39
C SER A 299 12.81 19.89 34.34
N GLY A 300 12.85 20.89 33.46
CA GLY A 300 11.88 21.04 32.37
C GLY A 300 12.21 20.25 31.11
N SER A 301 13.49 19.93 30.87
CA SER A 301 13.99 19.23 29.67
C SER A 301 14.28 17.75 29.97
N LEU A 302 14.75 17.48 31.19
CA LEU A 302 15.25 16.18 31.59
C LEU A 302 14.24 15.40 32.42
N THR A 303 13.89 14.21 31.95
CA THR A 303 13.19 13.23 32.77
C THR A 303 14.21 12.34 33.48
N VAL A 304 14.12 12.28 34.81
CA VAL A 304 15.04 11.52 35.66
C VAL A 304 14.30 10.39 36.32
N SER A 305 14.76 9.16 36.12
CA SER A 305 14.24 7.97 36.78
C SER A 305 15.33 7.24 37.53
N ILE A 306 14.96 6.51 38.59
CA ILE A 306 15.88 5.70 39.40
C ILE A 306 15.37 4.26 39.39
N ALA A 307 16.27 3.32 39.19
CA ALA A 307 16.09 1.90 39.47
C ALA A 307 17.25 1.46 40.37
N ASP A 308 16.97 1.22 41.65
CA ASP A 308 17.96 0.89 42.68
C ASP A 308 19.15 1.86 42.71
N ASP A 309 20.32 1.41 42.25
CA ASP A 309 21.57 2.16 42.27
C ASP A 309 21.88 2.88 40.93
N THR A 310 21.00 2.74 39.93
CA THR A 310 21.10 3.37 38.60
C THR A 310 20.18 4.57 38.49
N ILE A 311 20.70 5.69 37.99
CA ILE A 311 19.90 6.85 37.56
C ILE A 311 19.91 6.92 36.03
N THR A 312 18.74 7.06 35.43
CA THR A 312 18.58 7.23 33.98
C THR A 312 18.08 8.64 33.70
N LEU A 313 18.83 9.34 32.87
CA LEU A 313 18.59 10.69 32.40
C LEU A 313 18.08 10.61 30.95
N VAL A 314 16.85 11.05 30.69
CA VAL A 314 16.27 11.06 29.34
C VAL A 314 15.85 12.48 28.97
N ASP A 315 16.50 13.02 27.93
CA ASP A 315 16.10 14.27 27.30
C ASP A 315 15.23 13.95 26.08
N ALA A 316 13.95 14.32 26.16
CA ALA A 316 12.95 13.99 25.14
C ALA A 316 13.09 14.82 23.85
N ASP A 317 13.86 15.90 23.89
CA ASP A 317 14.12 16.76 22.74
C ASP A 317 15.33 16.28 21.91
N GLY A 318 16.16 15.38 22.45
CA GLY A 318 17.35 14.85 21.79
C GLY A 318 18.59 15.74 21.88
N ASP A 319 18.69 16.56 22.92
CA ASP A 319 19.88 17.33 23.25
C ASP A 319 20.97 16.41 23.85
N ASN A 320 22.24 16.76 23.62
CA ASN A 320 23.35 15.96 24.12
C ASN A 320 23.42 16.04 25.66
N ILE A 321 23.59 14.89 26.32
CA ILE A 321 23.76 14.82 27.77
C ILE A 321 25.25 14.64 28.05
N THR A 322 25.91 15.69 28.53
CA THR A 322 27.31 15.62 28.93
C THR A 322 27.41 15.40 30.43
N ILE A 323 28.12 14.36 30.81
CA ILE A 323 28.32 13.97 32.19
C ILE A 323 29.81 14.06 32.46
N VAL A 324 30.20 14.99 33.31
CA VAL A 324 31.59 15.21 33.69
C VAL A 324 31.81 14.62 35.08
N GLY A 325 32.70 13.63 35.12
CA GLY A 325 33.21 13.03 36.34
C GLY A 325 34.18 13.94 37.08
N ASP A 326 34.52 13.50 38.28
CA ASP A 326 35.18 14.26 39.34
C ASP A 326 36.43 15.09 38.96
N THR A 327 36.59 16.24 39.64
CA THR A 327 37.79 17.07 39.68
C THR A 327 38.24 17.33 41.12
N GLY A 328 38.62 16.30 41.89
CA GLY A 328 39.18 16.56 43.22
C GLY A 328 39.55 15.39 44.11
N ASN A 329 39.12 14.15 43.84
CA ASN A 329 39.41 13.01 44.71
C ASN A 329 40.79 12.38 44.37
N THR A 330 41.37 11.60 45.29
CA THR A 330 42.72 11.01 45.14
C THR A 330 42.75 9.50 45.46
N ALA A 331 41.60 8.84 45.39
CA ALA A 331 41.38 7.45 45.84
C ALA A 331 41.14 6.45 44.70
N THR A 332 41.67 5.24 44.84
CA THR A 332 41.87 4.22 43.78
C THR A 332 40.67 3.30 43.49
N ALA A 333 39.44 3.68 43.83
CA ALA A 333 38.25 2.83 43.69
C ALA A 333 37.34 3.30 42.55
N THR A 334 36.70 2.35 41.86
CA THR A 334 35.67 2.61 40.84
C THR A 334 34.42 3.18 41.50
N ASP A 335 34.20 4.49 41.38
CA ASP A 335 33.10 5.19 42.07
C ASP A 335 31.82 5.27 41.24
N MET A 336 31.96 5.43 39.92
CA MET A 336 30.85 5.66 39.01
C MET A 336 31.07 5.03 37.65
N THR A 337 30.01 4.45 37.09
CA THR A 337 29.99 3.96 35.71
C THR A 337 28.93 4.71 34.94
N ILE A 338 29.30 5.35 33.83
CA ILE A 338 28.38 6.12 32.98
C ILE A 338 28.18 5.33 31.69
N ASP A 339 26.95 4.94 31.39
CA ASP A 339 26.59 4.36 30.09
C ASP A 339 25.79 5.38 29.29
N SER A 340 26.32 5.76 28.14
CA SER A 340 25.73 6.72 27.22
C SER A 340 24.76 6.08 26.22
N GLY A 341 24.16 4.92 26.54
CA GLY A 341 23.07 4.32 25.77
C GLY A 341 23.49 3.33 24.68
N GLY A 342 24.64 2.66 24.81
CA GLY A 342 25.09 1.61 23.88
C GLY A 342 26.40 0.99 24.36
N THR A 343 26.82 -0.15 23.81
CA THR A 343 27.74 -1.21 24.34
C THR A 343 29.11 -0.85 24.97
N GLY A 344 29.41 0.39 25.33
CA GLY A 344 30.58 0.78 26.11
C GLY A 344 30.21 1.68 27.28
N SER A 345 30.38 1.15 28.51
CA SER A 345 30.23 1.92 29.74
C SER A 345 31.55 2.57 30.13
N VAL A 346 31.55 3.87 30.39
CA VAL A 346 32.70 4.63 30.85
C VAL A 346 32.79 4.50 32.36
N VAL A 347 33.74 3.70 32.82
CA VAL A 347 34.12 3.70 34.23
C VAL A 347 34.86 5.00 34.50
N VAL A 348 34.27 5.86 35.32
CA VAL A 348 34.94 7.05 35.83
C VAL A 348 35.84 6.58 36.97
N ASP A 349 37.09 6.30 36.63
CA ASP A 349 38.17 5.99 37.58
C ASP A 349 39.06 7.21 37.81
N ASN A 350 39.54 7.35 39.03
CA ASN A 350 40.15 8.52 39.64
C ASN A 350 41.64 8.75 39.25
N GLN A 351 42.03 8.40 38.03
CA GLN A 351 43.46 8.39 37.64
C GLN A 351 43.81 9.32 36.47
N ALA A 352 42.87 10.10 35.93
CA ALA A 352 43.19 11.13 34.95
C ALA A 352 42.18 12.29 34.92
N ALA A 353 42.64 13.44 34.46
CA ALA A 353 41.92 14.70 34.40
C ALA A 353 40.56 14.61 33.68
N ASN A 354 39.53 15.21 34.30
CA ASN A 354 38.29 15.68 33.66
C ASN A 354 37.67 14.66 32.68
N LEU A 355 37.43 13.44 33.16
CA LEU A 355 36.74 12.42 32.37
C LEU A 355 35.29 12.85 32.16
N ALA A 356 34.92 13.10 30.91
CA ALA A 356 33.57 13.41 30.53
C ALA A 356 33.04 12.33 29.57
N ALA A 357 31.75 12.02 29.71
CA ALA A 357 31.00 11.15 28.82
C ALA A 357 29.88 11.98 28.19
N VAL A 358 29.77 11.96 26.86
CA VAL A 358 28.70 12.63 26.13
C VAL A 358 27.77 11.55 25.58
N ALA A 359 26.53 11.52 26.05
CA ALA A 359 25.48 10.76 25.39
C ALA A 359 24.91 11.57 24.23
N VAL A 360 24.94 10.94 23.07
CA VAL A 360 24.41 11.47 21.82
C VAL A 360 23.05 10.83 21.60
N GLY A 361 22.06 11.63 21.20
CA GLY A 361 20.70 11.15 21.02
C GLY A 361 20.52 10.19 19.84
N ALA A 362 19.50 9.35 19.96
CA ALA A 362 18.94 8.59 18.86
C ALA A 362 17.96 9.45 18.05
N ILE A 363 17.85 9.16 16.77
CA ILE A 363 16.92 9.81 15.85
C ILE A 363 16.02 8.74 15.24
N THR A 364 14.71 8.90 15.41
CA THR A 364 13.68 8.05 14.83
C THR A 364 13.04 8.77 13.64
N LEU A 365 12.92 8.09 12.50
CA LEU A 365 12.45 8.65 11.24
C LEU A 365 11.10 8.05 10.83
N THR A 366 10.03 8.83 10.90
CA THR A 366 8.68 8.38 10.51
C THR A 366 8.33 8.88 9.12
N ALA A 367 8.10 7.97 8.18
CA ALA A 367 7.67 8.31 6.83
C ALA A 367 6.13 8.35 6.74
N ALA A 368 5.59 9.33 6.02
CA ALA A 368 4.14 9.51 5.87
C ALA A 368 3.48 8.51 4.90
N SER A 369 4.25 7.65 4.22
CA SER A 369 3.75 6.73 3.18
C SER A 369 4.62 5.47 3.07
N ASN A 370 4.07 4.40 2.46
CA ASN A 370 4.73 3.13 2.13
C ASN A 370 5.81 3.29 1.03
N THR A 371 6.60 4.35 1.14
CA THR A 371 7.63 4.73 0.19
C THR A 371 8.96 4.22 0.73
N THR A 372 9.76 3.58 -0.11
CA THR A 372 11.11 3.18 0.25
C THR A 372 11.91 4.41 0.65
N VAL A 373 12.33 4.47 1.91
CA VAL A 373 13.29 5.46 2.41
C VAL A 373 14.65 4.78 2.48
N ALA A 374 15.60 5.27 1.68
CA ALA A 374 17.00 4.89 1.82
C ALA A 374 17.79 6.10 2.31
N VAL A 375 18.67 5.90 3.29
CA VAL A 375 19.53 6.95 3.83
C VAL A 375 20.97 6.53 3.59
N TYR A 376 21.79 7.44 3.07
CA TYR A 376 23.21 7.21 2.81
C TYR A 376 24.02 8.32 3.48
N SER A 377 25.23 8.01 3.93
CA SER A 377 26.21 9.04 4.30
C SER A 377 27.28 9.14 3.21
N ASP A 378 27.62 10.35 2.80
CA ASP A 378 28.70 10.64 1.86
C ASP A 378 30.10 10.28 2.42
N THR A 379 30.24 10.16 3.74
CA THR A 379 31.52 9.86 4.41
C THR A 379 31.72 8.37 4.72
N ASP A 380 30.73 7.50 4.44
CA ASP A 380 30.81 6.07 4.74
C ASP A 380 31.71 5.35 3.72
N THR A 381 32.98 5.19 4.09
CA THR A 381 33.98 4.40 3.33
C THR A 381 34.49 3.20 4.13
N THR A 382 33.80 2.79 5.19
CA THR A 382 34.28 1.75 6.11
C THR A 382 33.28 0.61 6.33
N VAL A 383 33.03 -0.17 5.28
CA VAL A 383 32.99 -1.64 5.42
C VAL A 383 34.43 -2.14 5.18
N SER A 384 35.29 -1.96 6.19
CA SER A 384 36.63 -2.56 6.17
C SER A 384 36.54 -4.04 6.56
N GLY A 385 36.43 -4.91 5.56
CA GLY A 385 36.35 -6.36 5.79
C GLY A 385 36.22 -7.24 4.55
N SER A 386 37.08 -7.04 3.54
CA SER A 386 37.32 -7.92 2.38
C SER A 386 36.42 -7.79 1.14
N SER A 387 37.11 -7.39 0.06
CA SER A 387 36.97 -7.86 -1.34
C SER A 387 36.00 -7.16 -2.29
N SER A 388 36.60 -6.25 -3.07
CA SER A 388 36.30 -5.85 -4.45
C SER A 388 34.98 -5.12 -4.76
N VAL A 389 35.18 -3.86 -5.16
CA VAL A 389 34.28 -2.99 -5.92
C VAL A 389 33.67 -3.71 -7.13
N ALA A 390 32.37 -4.02 -7.05
CA ALA A 390 31.48 -4.21 -8.19
C ALA A 390 30.01 -4.06 -7.72
N ALA A 391 29.28 -3.14 -8.36
CA ALA A 391 27.91 -2.68 -8.02
C ALA A 391 27.84 -1.92 -6.69
N GLN A 392 27.32 -0.69 -6.64
CA GLN A 392 25.89 -0.47 -6.42
C GLN A 392 25.24 -1.63 -5.67
N ASP A 393 25.76 -1.92 -4.47
CA ASP A 393 25.02 -2.66 -3.49
C ASP A 393 23.87 -1.75 -3.04
N THR A 394 22.72 -1.93 -3.69
CA THR A 394 21.39 -1.70 -3.13
C THR A 394 21.20 -2.59 -1.91
N GLY A 395 22.12 -2.49 -0.96
CA GLY A 395 21.95 -2.93 0.40
C GLY A 395 21.02 -1.90 1.01
N THR A 396 19.72 -2.06 0.74
CA THR A 396 18.68 -1.55 1.60
C THR A 396 19.11 -1.91 3.01
N VAL A 397 19.68 -0.95 3.74
CA VAL A 397 19.83 -1.09 5.18
C VAL A 397 18.41 -1.40 5.63
N ALA A 398 18.18 -2.63 6.05
CA ALA A 398 16.92 -3.02 6.64
C ALA A 398 16.82 -2.23 7.94
N ALA A 399 16.38 -0.99 7.83
CA ALA A 399 15.87 -0.20 8.93
C ALA A 399 14.91 -1.12 9.68
N GLY A 400 15.06 -1.20 11.00
CA GLY A 400 14.13 -1.92 11.85
C GLY A 400 12.75 -1.39 11.48
N THR A 401 11.97 -2.20 10.78
CA THR A 401 10.68 -1.76 10.29
C THR A 401 9.75 -1.95 11.47
N SER A 402 9.42 -0.89 12.21
CA SER A 402 8.34 -0.99 13.17
C SER A 402 7.08 -1.27 12.35
N ARG A 403 6.41 -2.37 12.65
CA ARG A 403 5.16 -2.79 12.00
C ARG A 403 4.02 -2.77 13.01
N ILE A 404 2.78 -2.78 12.55
CA ILE A 404 1.63 -2.90 13.46
C ILE A 404 1.71 -4.17 14.32
N SER A 405 2.38 -5.24 13.87
CA SER A 405 2.67 -6.43 14.67
C SER A 405 3.60 -6.19 15.86
N ASP A 406 4.43 -5.15 15.81
CA ASP A 406 5.48 -4.87 16.79
C ASP A 406 5.04 -3.78 17.78
N VAL A 407 3.78 -3.33 17.69
CA VAL A 407 3.21 -2.32 18.59
C VAL A 407 3.17 -2.86 20.01
N ASP A 408 3.94 -2.22 20.89
CA ASP A 408 3.94 -2.43 22.33
C ASP A 408 3.62 -1.11 23.06
N ILE A 409 2.47 -1.07 23.71
CA ILE A 409 2.00 0.08 24.50
C ILE A 409 2.26 -0.10 26.00
N SER A 410 3.09 -1.07 26.42
CA SER A 410 3.43 -1.29 27.84
C SER A 410 4.20 -0.13 28.49
N THR A 411 4.77 0.77 27.68
CA THR A 411 5.50 1.96 28.11
C THR A 411 4.91 3.25 27.52
N VAL A 412 5.14 4.40 28.16
CA VAL A 412 4.73 5.72 27.61
C VAL A 412 5.38 5.96 26.26
N THR A 413 6.68 5.66 26.14
CA THR A 413 7.43 5.82 24.89
C THR A 413 6.85 4.92 23.80
N GLY A 414 6.64 3.64 24.08
CA GLY A 414 6.04 2.70 23.13
C GLY A 414 4.63 3.09 22.69
N ALA A 415 3.81 3.63 23.60
CA ALA A 415 2.49 4.16 23.28
C ALA A 415 2.54 5.37 22.34
N ASN A 416 3.52 6.28 22.49
CA ASN A 416 3.69 7.40 21.57
C ASN A 416 4.19 6.95 20.19
N THR A 417 5.12 5.98 20.14
CA THR A 417 5.57 5.39 18.87
C THR A 417 4.43 4.66 18.16
N ALA A 418 3.58 3.96 18.91
CA ALA A 418 2.39 3.28 18.38
C ALA A 418 1.43 4.25 17.70
N LEU A 419 1.22 5.45 18.24
CA LEU A 419 0.34 6.45 17.62
C LEU A 419 0.81 6.87 16.23
N GLY A 420 2.12 7.15 16.07
CA GLY A 420 2.69 7.47 14.76
C GLY A 420 2.55 6.31 13.77
N LEU A 421 2.75 5.08 14.24
CA LEU A 421 2.63 3.87 13.46
C LEU A 421 1.21 3.61 12.96
N ILE A 422 0.23 3.77 13.86
CA ILE A 422 -1.19 3.57 13.58
C ILE A 422 -1.69 4.66 12.62
N ASP A 423 -1.26 5.91 12.77
CA ASP A 423 -1.63 6.99 11.87
C ASP A 423 -1.05 6.77 10.44
N ALA A 424 0.17 6.24 10.34
CA ALA A 424 0.76 5.82 9.06
C ALA A 424 0.02 4.62 8.43
N ALA A 425 -0.39 3.64 9.25
CA ALA A 425 -1.20 2.51 8.81
C ALA A 425 -2.59 2.95 8.32
N LEU A 426 -3.27 3.85 9.04
CA LEU A 426 -4.55 4.44 8.65
C LEU A 426 -4.44 5.20 7.33
N THR A 427 -3.36 5.96 7.12
CA THR A 427 -3.10 6.67 5.86
C THR A 427 -2.92 5.70 4.69
N THR A 428 -2.16 4.63 4.91
CA THR A 428 -1.97 3.57 3.90
C THR A 428 -3.29 2.88 3.57
N LEU A 429 -4.08 2.52 4.58
CA LEU A 429 -5.39 1.89 4.40
C LEU A 429 -6.37 2.81 3.67
N ASN A 430 -6.46 4.09 4.04
CA ASN A 430 -7.32 5.06 3.36
C ASN A 430 -6.91 5.24 1.89
N THR A 431 -5.62 5.21 1.58
CA THR A 431 -5.12 5.24 0.20
C THR A 431 -5.55 3.99 -0.57
N GLN A 432 -5.39 2.80 0.02
CA GLN A 432 -5.87 1.55 -0.59
C GLN A 432 -7.38 1.60 -0.88
N ARG A 433 -8.19 2.05 0.09
CA ARG A 433 -9.64 2.21 -0.05
C ARG A 433 -10.01 3.20 -1.15
N ALA A 434 -9.32 4.33 -1.23
CA ALA A 434 -9.50 5.31 -2.30
C ALA A 434 -9.19 4.71 -3.68
N THR A 435 -8.12 3.91 -3.81
CA THR A 435 -7.80 3.23 -5.07
C THR A 435 -8.85 2.20 -5.46
N LEU A 436 -9.40 1.43 -4.52
CA LEU A 436 -10.49 0.49 -4.76
C LEU A 436 -11.77 1.21 -5.20
N GLY A 437 -12.11 2.33 -4.56
CA GLY A 437 -13.24 3.17 -4.98
C GLY A 437 -13.07 3.72 -6.39
N ALA A 438 -11.87 4.17 -6.76
CA ALA A 438 -11.56 4.61 -8.11
C ALA A 438 -11.70 3.46 -9.14
N VAL A 439 -11.26 2.25 -8.78
CA VAL A 439 -11.40 1.05 -9.61
C VAL A 439 -12.88 0.67 -9.80
N GLN A 440 -13.71 0.74 -8.75
CA GLN A 440 -15.17 0.52 -8.86
C GLN A 440 -15.81 1.50 -9.85
N ASN A 441 -15.55 2.79 -9.70
CA ASN A 441 -16.05 3.82 -10.64
C ASN A 441 -15.59 3.58 -12.08
N ARG A 442 -14.35 3.11 -12.27
CA ARG A 442 -13.82 2.76 -13.59
C ARG A 442 -14.58 1.57 -14.19
N PHE A 443 -14.84 0.51 -13.42
CA PHE A 443 -15.63 -0.63 -13.90
C PHE A 443 -17.07 -0.23 -14.22
N ASP A 444 -17.72 0.61 -13.42
CA ASP A 444 -19.09 1.10 -13.69
C ASP A 444 -19.16 1.90 -15.00
N SER A 445 -18.17 2.77 -15.25
CA SER A 445 -18.06 3.51 -16.50
C SER A 445 -17.88 2.58 -17.70
N VAL A 446 -17.06 1.54 -17.54
CA VAL A 446 -16.83 0.52 -18.57
C VAL A 446 -18.10 -0.28 -18.84
N ILE A 447 -18.84 -0.72 -17.82
CA ILE A 447 -20.11 -1.43 -17.98
C ILE A 447 -21.12 -0.56 -18.74
N SER A 448 -21.21 0.73 -18.39
CA SER A 448 -22.12 1.66 -19.06
C SER A 448 -21.77 1.84 -20.55
N ASN A 449 -20.47 1.98 -20.86
CA ASN A 449 -19.99 2.08 -22.24
C ASN A 449 -20.24 0.78 -23.01
N LEU A 450 -19.85 -0.37 -22.47
CA LEU A 450 -20.05 -1.67 -23.08
C LEU A 450 -21.52 -1.98 -23.34
N SER A 451 -22.41 -1.58 -22.42
CA SER A 451 -23.86 -1.74 -22.60
C SER A 451 -24.36 -0.94 -23.80
N ASN A 452 -23.92 0.31 -23.95
CA ASN A 452 -24.23 1.14 -25.12
C ASN A 452 -23.66 0.55 -26.42
N VAL A 453 -22.44 0.01 -26.39
CA VAL A 453 -21.83 -0.63 -27.58
C VAL A 453 -22.58 -1.94 -27.94
N SER A 454 -22.99 -2.73 -26.95
CA SER A 454 -23.79 -3.94 -27.14
C SER A 454 -25.14 -3.64 -27.77
N GLU A 455 -25.83 -2.60 -27.29
CA GLU A 455 -27.12 -2.14 -27.85
C GLU A 455 -26.97 -1.66 -29.29
N ASN A 456 -26.00 -0.78 -29.56
CA ASN A 456 -25.74 -0.28 -30.91
C ASN A 456 -25.31 -1.38 -31.89
N SER A 457 -24.49 -2.33 -31.44
CA SER A 457 -24.07 -3.49 -32.24
C SER A 457 -25.24 -4.43 -32.52
N SER A 458 -26.14 -4.60 -31.55
CA SER A 458 -27.38 -5.38 -31.72
C SER A 458 -28.32 -4.73 -32.73
N ALA A 459 -28.49 -3.41 -32.67
CA ALA A 459 -29.27 -2.64 -33.64
C ALA A 459 -28.65 -2.66 -35.05
N ALA A 460 -27.31 -2.64 -35.15
CA ALA A 460 -26.61 -2.80 -36.42
C ALA A 460 -26.80 -4.21 -36.99
N ARG A 461 -26.72 -5.25 -36.14
CA ARG A 461 -26.96 -6.64 -36.54
C ARG A 461 -28.40 -6.84 -37.02
N SER A 462 -29.38 -6.32 -36.29
CA SER A 462 -30.81 -6.40 -36.65
C SER A 462 -31.07 -5.81 -38.04
N ARG A 463 -30.52 -4.63 -38.35
CA ARG A 463 -30.62 -4.01 -39.70
C ARG A 463 -30.03 -4.87 -40.82
N ILE A 464 -29.06 -5.73 -40.52
CA ILE A 464 -28.44 -6.61 -41.52
C ILE A 464 -29.21 -7.92 -41.63
N GLN A 465 -29.58 -8.53 -40.51
CA GLN A 465 -30.04 -9.91 -40.47
C GLN A 465 -31.55 -10.07 -40.41
N ASP A 466 -32.28 -9.14 -39.78
CA ASP A 466 -33.71 -9.31 -39.52
C ASP A 466 -34.54 -8.98 -40.76
N ALA A 467 -35.68 -9.64 -40.91
CA ALA A 467 -36.62 -9.41 -41.99
C ALA A 467 -37.64 -8.33 -41.63
N ASP A 468 -37.95 -7.46 -42.60
CA ASP A 468 -39.12 -6.58 -42.51
C ASP A 468 -40.38 -7.40 -42.82
N PHE A 469 -41.19 -7.66 -41.80
CA PHE A 469 -42.44 -8.41 -41.90
C PHE A 469 -43.44 -7.78 -42.88
N ALA A 470 -43.51 -6.44 -42.96
CA ALA A 470 -44.44 -5.77 -43.85
C ALA A 470 -44.03 -6.01 -45.32
N GLN A 471 -42.73 -5.91 -45.60
CA GLN A 471 -42.19 -6.16 -46.93
C GLN A 471 -42.33 -7.65 -47.33
N GLU A 472 -41.99 -8.59 -46.45
CA GLU A 472 -42.08 -10.02 -46.81
C GLU A 472 -43.50 -10.55 -46.87
N THR A 473 -44.43 -9.99 -46.11
CA THR A 473 -45.87 -10.32 -46.27
C THR A 473 -46.38 -9.84 -47.63
N ALA A 474 -45.98 -8.64 -48.07
CA ALA A 474 -46.34 -8.11 -49.39
C ALA A 474 -45.73 -8.95 -50.53
N ASN A 475 -44.46 -9.37 -50.38
CA ASN A 475 -43.79 -10.24 -51.35
C ASN A 475 -44.43 -11.63 -51.40
N LEU A 476 -44.78 -12.21 -50.26
CA LEU A 476 -45.49 -13.49 -50.18
C LEU A 476 -46.85 -13.41 -50.88
N ALA A 477 -47.64 -12.38 -50.57
CA ALA A 477 -48.94 -12.17 -51.20
C ALA A 477 -48.81 -12.00 -52.72
N ARG A 478 -47.83 -11.21 -53.18
CA ARG A 478 -47.54 -11.07 -54.62
C ARG A 478 -47.17 -12.40 -55.26
N ALA A 479 -46.30 -13.19 -54.63
CA ALA A 479 -45.86 -14.49 -55.15
C ALA A 479 -47.02 -15.50 -55.23
N GLN A 480 -47.92 -15.51 -54.24
CA GLN A 480 -49.14 -16.34 -54.26
C GLN A 480 -50.10 -15.93 -55.39
N ILE A 481 -50.30 -14.63 -55.59
CA ILE A 481 -51.14 -14.11 -56.71
C ILE A 481 -50.52 -14.50 -58.06
N LEU A 482 -49.19 -14.34 -58.22
CA LEU A 482 -48.47 -14.72 -59.44
C LEU A 482 -48.48 -16.24 -59.67
N GLN A 483 -48.43 -17.04 -58.61
CA GLN A 483 -48.57 -18.50 -58.70
C GLN A 483 -49.96 -18.86 -59.23
N GLN A 484 -51.03 -18.27 -58.67
CA GLN A 484 -52.41 -18.53 -59.12
C GLN A 484 -52.63 -18.08 -60.57
N ALA A 485 -52.11 -16.90 -60.94
CA ALA A 485 -52.14 -16.41 -62.32
C ALA A 485 -51.31 -17.31 -63.26
N GLY A 486 -50.13 -17.77 -62.83
CA GLY A 486 -49.25 -18.66 -63.59
C GLY A 486 -49.90 -20.02 -63.88
N ILE A 487 -50.66 -20.59 -62.94
CA ILE A 487 -51.44 -21.83 -63.16
C ILE A 487 -52.50 -21.60 -64.23
N SER A 488 -53.20 -20.46 -64.18
CA SER A 488 -54.22 -20.11 -65.17
C SER A 488 -53.62 -19.91 -66.58
N VAL A 489 -52.49 -19.20 -66.69
CA VAL A 489 -51.78 -18.99 -67.96
C VAL A 489 -51.17 -20.29 -68.49
N LEU A 490 -50.65 -21.16 -67.62
CA LEU A 490 -50.16 -22.49 -68.01
C LEU A 490 -51.30 -23.36 -68.54
N ALA A 491 -52.45 -23.35 -67.89
CA ALA A 491 -53.64 -24.06 -68.35
C ALA A 491 -54.11 -23.55 -69.73
N GLN A 492 -54.11 -22.23 -69.94
CA GLN A 492 -54.46 -21.63 -71.24
C GLN A 492 -53.42 -21.90 -72.33
N ALA A 493 -52.13 -21.87 -71.99
CA ALA A 493 -51.04 -22.21 -72.89
C ALA A 493 -51.07 -23.68 -73.30
N ASN A 494 -51.49 -24.59 -72.41
CA ASN A 494 -51.68 -26.01 -72.71
C ASN A 494 -52.91 -26.29 -73.59
N ALA A 495 -53.93 -25.43 -73.56
CA ALA A 495 -55.12 -25.54 -74.40
C ALA A 495 -54.91 -25.00 -75.84
N GLN A 496 -53.98 -24.07 -76.04
CA GLN A 496 -53.71 -23.46 -77.36
C GLN A 496 -53.47 -24.45 -78.52
N PRO A 497 -52.68 -25.54 -78.35
CA PRO A 497 -52.48 -26.55 -79.39
C PRO A 497 -53.75 -27.33 -79.78
N GLN A 498 -54.78 -27.38 -78.91
CA GLN A 498 -56.04 -28.07 -79.21
C GLN A 498 -56.84 -27.35 -80.31
N ASN A 499 -56.69 -26.02 -80.40
CA ASN A 499 -57.31 -25.23 -81.48
C ASN A 499 -56.73 -25.57 -82.87
N VAL A 500 -55.52 -26.11 -82.93
CA VAL A 500 -54.89 -26.56 -84.19
C VAL A 500 -55.39 -27.95 -84.58
N LEU A 501 -55.70 -28.83 -83.61
CA LEU A 501 -56.40 -30.09 -83.88
C LEU A 501 -57.79 -29.88 -84.48
N ALA A 502 -58.48 -28.81 -84.09
CA ALA A 502 -59.79 -28.42 -84.66
C ALA A 502 -59.71 -27.92 -86.10
N LEU A 503 -58.51 -27.64 -86.64
CA LEU A 503 -58.28 -27.27 -88.05
C LEU A 503 -57.82 -28.47 -88.90
N LEU A 504 -57.52 -29.61 -88.27
CA LEU A 504 -57.08 -30.85 -88.92
C LEU A 504 -58.17 -31.93 -88.97
N GLN A 505 -59.29 -31.70 -88.26
CA GLN A 505 -60.56 -32.41 -88.41
C GLN A 505 -61.47 -31.60 -89.33
#